data_AF-A0A6P0TCD2-F1
#
_entry.id   AF-A0A6P0TCD2-F1
#
_cell.length_a   1.000
_cell.length_b   1.000
_cell.length_c   1.000
_cell.angle_alpha   90.00
_cell.angle_beta   90.00
_cell.angle_gamma   90.00
#
_symmetry.space_group_name_H-M   'P 1'
#
loop_
_entity.id
_entity.type
_entity.pdbx_description
1 polymer ?
#
loop_
_entity_poly.entity_id
_entity_poly.type
_entity_poly.pdbx_seq_one_letter_code
_entity_poly.pdbx_strand_id
1 'polypeptide(L)'
;LMPKRLTISPHLTIDELEQGYRQAKTVTERSHYQILWLLAKGNKSEEVAAVTGYSRSWIYELVRSYNHLGNEALGDLRRHNRGALPKLDDVQQAHLLQGIRGVAPDGGLWNGRKVADYLSQVLGKPVSRQQGWKYLKQMEFRLRVRSPQHQHSDEHEQEVWKKKLRDEVNRVQMQYHDADVEIWCQDQHRIGLQPVMGRVWVELGETAIARVNWKREWLWLYAFVQPHSGETYWWLLPYVNTELFNRVLKDKA
;
A
#
# COMPACT_ATOMS: atom_id res chain seq x y z
N LEU A 1 -48.69 -42.21 -4.82
CA LEU A 1 -47.47 -42.20 -5.67
C LEU A 1 -46.28 -41.85 -4.79
N MET A 2 -45.37 -42.80 -4.54
CA MET A 2 -44.15 -42.49 -3.78
C MET A 2 -43.27 -41.52 -4.57
N PRO A 3 -42.69 -40.49 -3.92
CA PRO A 3 -41.80 -39.56 -4.62
C PRO A 3 -40.59 -40.31 -5.16
N LYS A 4 -40.25 -40.06 -6.42
CA LYS A 4 -39.13 -40.68 -7.13
C LYS A 4 -37.84 -40.36 -6.37
N ARG A 5 -37.11 -41.38 -5.94
CA ARG A 5 -35.83 -41.20 -5.26
C ARG A 5 -34.84 -40.52 -6.20
N LEU A 6 -34.01 -39.64 -5.63
CA LEU A 6 -32.95 -38.98 -6.37
C LEU A 6 -31.89 -40.03 -6.72
N THR A 7 -31.66 -40.26 -8.01
CA THR A 7 -30.71 -41.27 -8.49
C THR A 7 -29.36 -40.63 -8.80
N ILE A 8 -28.29 -41.20 -8.27
CA ILE A 8 -26.90 -40.79 -8.56
C ILE A 8 -26.32 -41.75 -9.61
N SER A 9 -25.67 -41.20 -10.63
CA SER A 9 -24.93 -41.98 -11.63
C SER A 9 -23.70 -42.62 -10.99
N PRO A 10 -23.36 -43.88 -11.32
CA PRO A 10 -22.27 -44.62 -10.68
C PRO A 10 -20.89 -44.20 -11.22
N HIS A 11 -20.58 -42.90 -11.20
CA HIS A 11 -19.27 -42.38 -11.58
C HIS A 11 -18.19 -42.69 -10.54
N LEU A 12 -18.58 -42.85 -9.28
CA LEU A 12 -17.76 -43.34 -8.18
C LEU A 12 -18.57 -44.35 -7.35
N THR A 13 -17.86 -45.32 -6.80
CA THR A 13 -18.39 -46.25 -5.80
C THR A 13 -18.62 -45.56 -4.45
N ILE A 14 -19.37 -46.20 -3.55
CA ILE A 14 -19.63 -45.68 -2.20
C ILE A 14 -18.32 -45.48 -1.44
N ASP A 15 -17.36 -46.40 -1.59
CA ASP A 15 -16.07 -46.33 -0.91
C ASP A 15 -15.18 -45.23 -1.47
N GLU A 16 -15.21 -45.01 -2.79
CA GLU A 16 -14.49 -43.90 -3.42
C GLU A 16 -15.08 -42.54 -3.03
N LEU A 17 -16.40 -42.42 -2.85
CA LEU A 17 -17.05 -41.22 -2.32
C LEU A 17 -16.65 -40.96 -0.85
N GLU A 18 -16.56 -42.01 -0.04
CA GLU A 18 -16.06 -41.91 1.33
C GLU A 18 -14.59 -41.48 1.38
N GLN A 19 -13.76 -42.09 0.54
CA GLN A 19 -12.35 -41.75 0.44
C GLN A 19 -12.18 -40.31 -0.04
N GLY A 20 -12.93 -39.87 -1.05
CA GLY A 20 -12.96 -38.49 -1.53
C GLY A 20 -13.36 -37.51 -0.43
N TYR A 21 -14.38 -37.84 0.38
CA TYR A 21 -14.76 -37.04 1.55
C TYR A 21 -13.61 -36.89 2.55
N ARG A 22 -12.89 -37.98 2.85
CA ARG A 22 -11.76 -37.98 3.80
C ARG A 22 -10.53 -37.24 3.26
N GLN A 23 -10.30 -37.28 1.95
CA GLN A 23 -9.11 -36.71 1.29
C GLN A 23 -9.32 -35.29 0.77
N ALA A 24 -10.58 -34.79 0.76
CA ALA A 24 -10.92 -33.47 0.27
C ALA A 24 -10.10 -32.36 0.96
N LYS A 25 -9.52 -31.47 0.15
CA LYS A 25 -8.65 -30.38 0.63
C LYS A 25 -9.40 -29.09 0.87
N THR A 26 -10.58 -28.94 0.28
CA THR A 26 -11.41 -27.74 0.41
C THR A 26 -12.76 -28.07 1.06
N VAL A 27 -13.32 -27.10 1.78
CA VAL A 27 -14.61 -27.27 2.48
C VAL A 27 -15.75 -27.56 1.49
N THR A 28 -15.73 -26.89 0.33
CA THR A 28 -16.73 -27.08 -0.74
C THR A 28 -16.69 -28.51 -1.28
N GLU A 29 -15.50 -28.98 -1.66
CA GLU A 29 -15.28 -30.34 -2.17
C GLU A 29 -15.69 -31.40 -1.14
N ARG A 30 -15.28 -31.22 0.13
CA ARG A 30 -15.65 -32.11 1.22
C ARG A 30 -17.16 -32.22 1.38
N SER A 31 -17.86 -31.08 1.32
CA SER A 31 -19.33 -31.04 1.43
C SER A 31 -20.00 -31.76 0.25
N HIS A 32 -19.47 -31.59 -0.97
CA HIS A 32 -19.99 -32.27 -2.15
C HIS A 32 -19.85 -33.80 -2.04
N TYR A 33 -18.66 -34.29 -1.66
CA TYR A 33 -18.42 -35.72 -1.42
C TYR A 33 -19.30 -36.27 -0.31
N GLN A 34 -19.46 -35.54 0.80
CA GLN A 34 -20.31 -35.97 1.92
C GLN A 34 -21.77 -36.17 1.48
N ILE A 35 -22.31 -35.23 0.68
CA ILE A 35 -23.69 -35.29 0.21
C ILE A 35 -23.90 -36.45 -0.75
N LEU A 36 -23.00 -36.63 -1.71
CA LEU A 36 -23.07 -37.76 -2.66
C LEU A 36 -22.89 -39.10 -1.94
N TRP A 37 -21.98 -39.19 -0.98
CA TRP A 37 -21.73 -40.39 -0.18
C TRP A 37 -22.96 -40.81 0.63
N LEU A 38 -23.61 -39.88 1.33
CA LEU A 38 -24.83 -40.16 2.10
C LEU A 38 -25.99 -40.59 1.20
N LEU A 39 -26.17 -39.92 0.06
CA LEU A 39 -27.20 -40.31 -0.90
C LEU A 39 -26.91 -41.68 -1.53
N ALA A 40 -25.65 -42.01 -1.83
CA ALA A 40 -25.24 -43.30 -2.36
C ALA A 40 -25.43 -44.44 -1.34
N LYS A 41 -25.32 -44.15 -0.03
CA LYS A 41 -25.70 -45.05 1.07
C LYS A 41 -27.21 -45.27 1.20
N GLY A 42 -28.02 -44.52 0.45
CA GLY A 42 -29.48 -44.67 0.41
C GLY A 42 -30.25 -43.72 1.32
N ASN A 43 -29.59 -42.74 1.95
CA ASN A 43 -30.28 -41.70 2.73
C ASN A 43 -31.19 -40.85 1.85
N LYS A 44 -32.31 -40.39 2.43
CA LYS A 44 -33.24 -39.49 1.73
C LYS A 44 -32.66 -38.07 1.64
N SER A 45 -33.00 -37.34 0.59
CA SER A 45 -32.56 -35.93 0.43
C SER A 45 -32.93 -35.02 1.60
N GLU A 46 -34.00 -35.35 2.33
CA GLU A 46 -34.44 -34.63 3.54
C GLU A 46 -33.47 -34.85 4.71
N GLU A 47 -33.05 -36.09 4.93
CA GLU A 47 -32.07 -36.46 5.96
C GLU A 47 -30.70 -35.86 5.64
N VAL A 48 -30.29 -35.94 4.36
CA VAL A 48 -29.02 -35.37 3.91
C VAL A 48 -29.02 -33.85 4.08
N ALA A 49 -30.12 -33.17 3.79
CA ALA A 49 -30.27 -31.74 4.03
C ALA A 49 -30.14 -31.40 5.52
N ALA A 50 -30.77 -32.18 6.41
CA ALA A 50 -30.69 -31.98 7.85
C ALA A 50 -29.27 -32.19 8.40
N VAL A 51 -28.53 -33.18 7.90
CA VAL A 51 -27.17 -33.51 8.35
C VAL A 51 -26.14 -32.49 7.83
N THR A 52 -26.27 -32.07 6.57
CA THR A 52 -25.25 -31.25 5.89
C THR A 52 -25.55 -29.75 5.96
N GLY A 53 -26.77 -29.36 6.33
CA GLY A 53 -27.21 -27.97 6.38
C GLY A 53 -27.52 -27.35 5.01
N TYR A 54 -27.42 -28.11 3.92
CA TYR A 54 -27.73 -27.64 2.57
C TYR A 54 -29.21 -27.78 2.23
N SER A 55 -29.73 -26.87 1.42
CA SER A 55 -31.12 -26.95 0.95
C SER A 55 -31.30 -28.13 -0.02
N ARG A 56 -32.51 -28.71 -0.01
CA ARG A 56 -32.86 -29.78 -0.97
C ARG A 56 -32.70 -29.37 -2.42
N SER A 57 -33.00 -28.10 -2.75
CA SER A 57 -32.83 -27.56 -4.10
C SER A 57 -31.36 -27.62 -4.55
N TRP A 58 -30.44 -27.24 -3.66
CA TRP A 58 -29.02 -27.27 -3.95
C TRP A 58 -28.49 -28.70 -4.07
N ILE A 59 -28.96 -29.62 -3.22
CA ILE A 59 -28.64 -31.05 -3.35
C ILE A 59 -29.08 -31.60 -4.72
N TYR A 60 -30.25 -31.19 -5.22
CA TYR A 60 -30.72 -31.56 -6.56
C TYR A 60 -29.88 -30.96 -7.68
N GLU A 61 -29.33 -29.76 -7.51
CA GLU A 61 -28.38 -29.18 -8.47
C GLU A 61 -27.05 -29.92 -8.46
N LEU A 62 -26.50 -30.22 -7.28
CA LEU A 62 -25.26 -30.97 -7.15
C LEU A 62 -25.38 -32.34 -7.82
N VAL A 63 -26.45 -33.10 -7.55
CA VAL A 63 -26.64 -34.42 -8.17
C VAL A 63 -26.84 -34.32 -9.68
N ARG A 64 -27.57 -33.32 -10.17
CA ARG A 64 -27.71 -33.10 -11.63
C ARG A 64 -26.37 -32.80 -12.28
N SER A 65 -25.56 -31.94 -11.65
CA SER A 65 -24.21 -31.60 -12.14
C SER A 65 -23.28 -32.81 -12.11
N TYR A 66 -23.25 -33.56 -11.01
CA TYR A 66 -22.46 -34.77 -10.86
C TYR A 66 -22.88 -35.86 -11.85
N ASN A 67 -24.17 -36.07 -12.06
CA ASN A 67 -24.65 -37.06 -13.03
C ASN A 67 -24.23 -36.71 -14.46
N HIS A 68 -24.10 -35.42 -14.79
CA HIS A 68 -23.70 -34.95 -16.12
C HIS A 68 -22.17 -34.91 -16.33
N LEU A 69 -21.41 -34.40 -15.36
CA LEU A 69 -19.97 -34.10 -15.47
C LEU A 69 -19.07 -35.06 -14.68
N GLY A 70 -19.66 -35.95 -13.86
CA GLY A 70 -18.91 -36.84 -12.98
C GLY A 70 -18.10 -36.05 -11.93
N ASN A 71 -16.85 -36.48 -11.72
CA ASN A 71 -15.98 -35.90 -10.70
C ASN A 71 -15.61 -34.43 -10.97
N GLU A 72 -15.70 -33.96 -12.21
CA GLU A 72 -15.46 -32.56 -12.56
C GLU A 72 -16.52 -31.61 -11.98
N ALA A 73 -17.66 -32.13 -11.51
CA ALA A 73 -18.67 -31.34 -10.80
C ALA A 73 -18.29 -31.01 -9.34
N LEU A 74 -17.23 -31.62 -8.81
CA LEU A 74 -16.89 -31.56 -7.39
C LEU A 74 -15.91 -30.41 -7.10
N GLY A 75 -16.12 -29.73 -5.97
CA GLY A 75 -15.29 -28.61 -5.53
C GLY A 75 -15.77 -27.23 -5.98
N ASP A 76 -14.90 -26.23 -5.81
CA ASP A 76 -15.22 -24.82 -6.10
C ASP A 76 -14.91 -24.46 -7.56
N LEU A 77 -15.89 -24.69 -8.42
CA LEU A 77 -15.81 -24.39 -9.86
C LEU A 77 -15.77 -22.88 -10.15
N ARG A 78 -16.07 -22.02 -9.18
CA ARG A 78 -16.08 -20.56 -9.37
C ARG A 78 -14.71 -20.00 -9.72
N ARG A 79 -13.63 -20.69 -9.34
CA ARG A 79 -12.25 -20.30 -9.65
C ARG A 79 -11.96 -20.29 -11.16
N HIS A 80 -12.73 -21.06 -11.92
CA HIS A 80 -12.59 -21.19 -13.37
C HIS A 80 -13.59 -20.32 -14.13
N ASN A 81 -14.51 -19.64 -13.42
CA ASN A 81 -15.38 -18.66 -14.04
C ASN A 81 -14.51 -17.54 -14.58
N ARG A 82 -14.46 -17.42 -15.91
CA ARG A 82 -13.94 -16.22 -16.55
C ARG A 82 -14.81 -15.07 -16.04
N GLY A 83 -14.21 -14.22 -15.20
CA GLY A 83 -14.88 -13.03 -14.69
C GLY A 83 -15.37 -12.15 -15.85
N ALA A 84 -16.12 -11.11 -15.52
CA ALA A 84 -16.52 -10.13 -16.53
C ALA A 84 -15.28 -9.59 -17.27
N LEU A 85 -15.41 -9.42 -18.59
CA LEU A 85 -14.35 -8.84 -19.41
C LEU A 85 -13.91 -7.49 -18.82
N PRO A 86 -12.61 -7.14 -18.92
CA PRO A 86 -12.13 -5.82 -18.54
C PRO A 86 -12.96 -4.73 -19.22
N LYS A 87 -13.32 -3.67 -18.48
CA LYS A 87 -14.13 -2.57 -19.04
C LYS A 87 -13.40 -1.76 -20.12
N LEU A 88 -12.08 -1.88 -20.20
CA LEU A 88 -11.23 -1.24 -21.19
C LEU A 88 -10.45 -2.30 -21.93
N ASP A 89 -10.39 -2.18 -23.26
CA ASP A 89 -9.45 -2.92 -24.08
C ASP A 89 -8.02 -2.38 -23.92
N ASP A 90 -7.05 -3.08 -24.52
CA ASP A 90 -5.63 -2.76 -24.40
C ASP A 90 -5.29 -1.38 -25.01
N VAL A 91 -6.00 -0.97 -26.06
CA VAL A 91 -5.80 0.32 -26.74
C VAL A 91 -6.27 1.47 -25.83
N GLN A 92 -7.44 1.33 -25.23
CA GLN A 92 -7.98 2.29 -24.27
C GLN A 92 -7.13 2.38 -22.99
N GLN A 93 -6.55 1.27 -22.53
CA GLN A 93 -5.60 1.28 -21.43
C GLN A 93 -4.31 2.03 -21.79
N ALA A 94 -3.78 1.85 -23.00
CA ALA A 94 -2.62 2.59 -23.48
C ALA A 94 -2.90 4.10 -23.58
N HIS A 95 -4.07 4.50 -24.07
CA HIS A 95 -4.48 5.90 -24.11
C HIS A 95 -4.62 6.52 -22.70
N LEU A 96 -5.22 5.79 -21.75
CA LEU A 96 -5.28 6.24 -20.37
C LEU A 96 -3.87 6.44 -19.78
N LEU A 97 -2.96 5.49 -20.02
CA LEU A 97 -1.58 5.57 -19.54
C LEU A 97 -0.85 6.79 -20.11
N GLN A 98 -1.02 7.06 -21.41
CA GLN A 98 -0.47 8.26 -22.05
C GLN A 98 -1.04 9.54 -21.42
N GLY A 99 -2.34 9.59 -21.16
CA GLY A 99 -2.99 10.71 -20.49
C GLY A 99 -2.47 10.97 -19.09
N ILE A 100 -2.29 9.93 -18.27
CA ILE A 100 -1.80 10.04 -16.88
C ILE A 100 -0.36 10.58 -16.83
N ARG A 101 0.47 10.27 -17.83
CA ARG A 101 1.85 10.80 -17.93
C ARG A 101 1.90 12.29 -18.29
N GLY A 102 0.81 12.84 -18.84
CA GLY A 102 0.67 14.26 -19.13
C GLY A 102 0.13 15.08 -17.97
N VAL A 103 -0.14 16.36 -18.25
CA VAL A 103 -0.78 17.28 -17.30
C VAL A 103 -2.24 16.85 -17.11
N ALA A 104 -2.73 16.86 -15.86
CA ALA A 104 -4.13 16.56 -15.60
C ALA A 104 -5.03 17.67 -16.19
N PRO A 105 -6.31 17.39 -16.51
CA PRO A 105 -7.18 18.34 -17.22
C PRO A 105 -7.35 19.72 -16.55
N ASP A 106 -7.18 19.82 -15.24
CA ASP A 106 -7.27 21.04 -14.44
C ASP A 106 -5.90 21.66 -14.09
N GLY A 107 -4.82 21.17 -14.70
CA GLY A 107 -3.43 21.58 -14.38
C GLY A 107 -2.87 20.99 -13.07
N GLY A 108 -3.69 20.27 -12.30
CA GLY A 108 -3.28 19.66 -11.03
C GLY A 108 -2.71 18.25 -11.15
N LEU A 109 -2.73 17.49 -10.05
CA LEU A 109 -2.30 16.10 -10.04
C LEU A 109 -3.42 15.15 -10.46
N TRP A 110 -3.08 14.09 -11.20
CA TRP A 110 -4.00 12.98 -11.47
C TRP A 110 -4.48 12.33 -10.17
N ASN A 111 -5.77 12.00 -10.11
CA ASN A 111 -6.37 11.29 -8.98
C ASN A 111 -7.49 10.37 -9.47
N GLY A 112 -8.00 9.49 -8.60
CA GLY A 112 -9.03 8.52 -9.00
C GLY A 112 -10.33 9.13 -9.52
N ARG A 113 -10.69 10.36 -9.13
CA ARG A 113 -11.86 11.06 -9.70
C ARG A 113 -11.57 11.47 -11.13
N LYS A 114 -10.44 12.13 -11.39
CA LYS A 114 -10.04 12.55 -12.74
C LYS A 114 -9.90 11.39 -13.71
N VAL A 115 -9.35 10.26 -13.24
CA VAL A 115 -9.30 9.03 -14.03
C VAL A 115 -10.72 8.53 -14.33
N ALA A 116 -11.63 8.54 -13.36
CA ALA A 116 -13.01 8.14 -13.59
C ALA A 116 -13.74 9.08 -14.57
N ASP A 117 -13.50 10.40 -14.49
CA ASP A 117 -14.07 11.39 -15.40
C ASP A 117 -13.58 11.15 -16.84
N TYR A 118 -12.26 10.96 -17.02
CA TYR A 118 -11.66 10.59 -18.31
C TYR A 118 -12.25 9.29 -18.86
N LEU A 119 -12.34 8.25 -18.03
CA LEU A 119 -12.92 6.96 -18.43
C LEU A 119 -14.41 7.07 -18.78
N SER A 120 -15.13 7.97 -18.12
CA SER A 120 -16.55 8.19 -18.44
C SER A 120 -16.73 8.79 -19.84
N GLN A 121 -15.80 9.67 -20.25
CA GLN A 121 -15.78 10.23 -21.60
C GLN A 121 -15.44 9.16 -22.64
N VAL A 122 -14.39 8.35 -22.41
CA VAL A 122 -13.97 7.29 -23.34
C VAL A 122 -15.04 6.21 -23.50
N LEU A 123 -15.70 5.82 -22.41
CA LEU A 123 -16.69 4.73 -22.41
C LEU A 123 -18.13 5.18 -22.70
N GLY A 124 -18.39 6.49 -22.78
CA GLY A 124 -19.74 7.05 -22.95
C GLY A 124 -20.72 6.71 -21.82
N LYS A 125 -20.23 6.32 -20.64
CA LYS A 125 -21.05 5.92 -19.49
C LYS A 125 -20.38 6.32 -18.17
N PRO A 126 -21.15 6.62 -17.11
CA PRO A 126 -20.57 7.04 -15.84
C PRO A 126 -19.71 5.95 -15.22
N VAL A 127 -18.48 6.32 -14.87
CA VAL A 127 -17.51 5.48 -14.16
C VAL A 127 -17.36 6.00 -12.74
N SER A 128 -17.43 5.10 -11.75
CA SER A 128 -17.29 5.50 -10.36
C SER A 128 -15.86 5.91 -10.03
N ARG A 129 -15.69 6.83 -9.07
CA ARG A 129 -14.37 7.23 -8.53
C ARG A 129 -13.55 6.04 -8.05
N GLN A 130 -14.19 5.05 -7.44
CA GLN A 130 -13.54 3.82 -6.99
C GLN A 130 -12.93 3.05 -8.17
N GLN A 131 -13.63 3.01 -9.31
CA GLN A 131 -13.12 2.35 -10.52
C GLN A 131 -11.90 3.09 -11.08
N GLY A 132 -11.91 4.43 -11.10
CA GLY A 132 -10.73 5.21 -11.51
C GLY A 132 -9.51 4.96 -10.60
N TRP A 133 -9.72 4.81 -9.29
CA TRP A 133 -8.65 4.41 -8.37
C TRP A 133 -8.17 2.97 -8.61
N LYS A 134 -9.07 2.02 -8.90
CA LYS A 134 -8.71 0.64 -9.24
C LYS A 134 -7.81 0.59 -10.47
N TYR A 135 -8.11 1.39 -11.51
CA TYR A 135 -7.26 1.46 -12.70
C TYR A 135 -5.86 2.00 -12.39
N LEU A 136 -5.74 3.05 -11.58
CA LEU A 136 -4.43 3.53 -11.13
C LEU A 136 -3.63 2.43 -10.42
N LYS A 137 -4.28 1.65 -9.55
CA LYS A 137 -3.64 0.52 -8.85
C LYS A 137 -3.25 -0.63 -9.79
N GLN A 138 -4.11 -0.97 -10.75
CA GLN A 138 -3.84 -2.02 -11.73
C GLN A 138 -2.68 -1.65 -12.67
N MET A 139 -2.54 -0.37 -13.00
CA MET A 139 -1.41 0.19 -13.75
C MET A 139 -0.18 0.47 -12.88
N GLU A 140 -0.12 -0.10 -11.67
CA GLU A 140 1.00 -0.03 -10.72
C GLU A 140 1.38 1.37 -10.23
N PHE A 141 0.52 2.38 -10.42
CA PHE A 141 0.77 3.72 -9.88
C PHE A 141 0.65 3.73 -8.34
N ARG A 142 1.50 4.54 -7.71
CA ARG A 142 1.53 4.73 -6.26
C ARG A 142 1.38 6.20 -5.92
N LEU A 143 0.50 6.51 -4.97
CA LEU A 143 0.42 7.84 -4.40
C LEU A 143 1.64 8.04 -3.48
N ARG A 144 2.47 9.04 -3.79
CA ARG A 144 3.61 9.46 -2.97
C ARG A 144 3.50 10.95 -2.68
N VAL A 145 3.87 11.33 -1.46
CA VAL A 145 4.18 12.72 -1.16
C VAL A 145 5.52 13.04 -1.82
N ARG A 146 5.63 14.18 -2.49
CA ARG A 146 6.89 14.62 -3.09
C ARG A 146 7.89 14.90 -1.98
N SER A 147 9.11 14.37 -2.11
CA SER A 147 10.20 14.77 -1.23
C SER A 147 10.53 16.25 -1.52
N PRO A 148 10.47 17.14 -0.51
CA PRO A 148 10.85 18.52 -0.71
C PRO A 148 12.34 18.60 -1.06
N GLN A 149 12.68 19.45 -2.02
CA GLN A 149 14.05 19.75 -2.43
C GLN A 149 14.26 21.27 -2.32
N HIS A 150 15.45 21.69 -1.88
CA HIS A 150 15.77 23.10 -1.77
C HIS A 150 15.91 23.71 -3.18
N GLN A 151 15.45 24.95 -3.37
CA GLN A 151 15.38 25.58 -4.71
C GLN A 151 16.73 25.69 -5.41
N HIS A 152 17.81 25.81 -4.63
CA HIS A 152 19.18 25.93 -5.09
C HIS A 152 19.98 24.62 -4.96
N SER A 153 19.33 23.48 -4.78
CA SER A 153 20.04 22.19 -4.75
C SER A 153 20.46 21.79 -6.16
N ASP A 154 21.78 21.75 -6.39
CA ASP A 154 22.39 21.18 -7.59
C ASP A 154 23.16 19.90 -7.20
N GLU A 155 22.89 18.79 -7.89
CA GLU A 155 23.54 17.50 -7.61
C GLU A 155 25.01 17.50 -8.04
N HIS A 156 25.35 18.19 -9.12
CA HIS A 156 26.71 18.30 -9.61
C HIS A 156 27.58 19.13 -8.66
N GLU A 157 27.06 20.27 -8.17
CA GLU A 157 27.78 21.08 -7.18
C GLU A 157 28.06 20.30 -5.88
N GLN A 158 27.10 19.49 -5.43
CA GLN A 158 27.27 18.62 -4.26
C GLN A 158 28.39 17.60 -4.46
N GLU A 159 28.46 16.95 -5.62
CA GLU A 159 29.53 15.98 -5.92
C GLU A 159 30.90 16.64 -6.06
N VAL A 160 30.96 17.83 -6.66
CA VAL A 160 32.19 18.63 -6.72
C VAL A 160 32.64 19.02 -5.31
N TRP A 161 31.73 19.45 -4.45
CA TRP A 161 32.04 19.81 -3.06
C TRP A 161 32.58 18.61 -2.27
N LYS A 162 31.98 17.42 -2.40
CA LYS A 162 32.47 16.19 -1.74
C LYS A 162 33.90 15.83 -2.15
N LYS A 163 34.24 16.00 -3.43
CA LYS A 163 35.60 15.78 -3.93
C LYS A 163 36.58 16.80 -3.34
N LYS A 164 36.23 18.09 -3.39
CA LYS A 164 37.05 19.17 -2.81
C LYS A 164 37.32 18.95 -1.33
N LEU A 165 36.31 18.53 -0.55
CA LEU A 165 36.48 18.23 0.87
C LEU A 165 37.56 17.15 1.11
N ARG A 166 37.55 16.09 0.30
CA ARG A 166 38.54 15.01 0.40
C ARG A 166 39.95 15.52 0.08
N ASP A 167 40.08 16.32 -0.97
CA ASP A 167 41.37 16.89 -1.38
C ASP A 167 41.94 17.82 -0.30
N GLU A 168 41.09 18.64 0.32
CA GLU A 168 41.45 19.52 1.43
C GLU A 168 41.91 18.75 2.67
N VAL A 169 41.21 17.68 3.03
CA VAL A 169 41.60 16.83 4.17
C VAL A 169 42.96 16.18 3.92
N ASN A 170 43.19 15.66 2.71
CA ASN A 170 44.49 15.10 2.33
C ASN A 170 45.60 16.16 2.39
N ARG A 171 45.33 17.38 1.93
CA ARG A 171 46.28 18.50 1.99
C ARG A 171 46.66 18.84 3.43
N VAL A 172 45.68 18.95 4.33
CA VAL A 172 45.92 19.24 5.76
C VAL A 172 46.71 18.10 6.42
N GLN A 173 46.38 16.84 6.12
CA GLN A 173 47.11 15.69 6.64
C GLN A 173 48.57 15.65 6.15
N MET A 174 48.85 16.04 4.90
CA MET A 174 50.23 16.15 4.40
C MET A 174 51.00 17.28 5.09
N GLN A 175 50.34 18.41 5.37
CA GLN A 175 50.96 19.54 6.05
C GLN A 175 51.28 19.24 7.52
N TYR A 176 50.40 18.49 8.20
CA TYR A 176 50.53 18.11 9.60
C TYR A 176 50.63 16.58 9.73
N HIS A 177 51.69 16.01 9.17
CA HIS A 177 51.87 14.56 9.08
C HIS A 177 51.90 13.82 10.43
N ASP A 178 52.37 14.49 11.49
CA ASP A 178 52.46 13.93 12.84
C ASP A 178 51.16 14.11 13.66
N ALA A 179 50.15 14.79 13.13
CA ALA A 179 48.89 15.05 13.82
C ALA A 179 47.73 14.23 13.23
N ASP A 180 46.83 13.80 14.09
CA ASP A 180 45.57 13.19 13.70
C ASP A 180 44.60 14.27 13.20
N VAL A 181 44.26 14.24 11.91
CA VAL A 181 43.33 15.21 11.31
C VAL A 181 41.90 14.69 11.39
N GLU A 182 41.03 15.45 12.07
CA GLU A 182 39.63 15.13 12.22
C GLU A 182 38.71 16.07 11.42
N ILE A 183 37.62 15.52 10.91
CA ILE A 183 36.56 16.29 10.25
C ILE A 183 35.39 16.46 11.22
N TRP A 184 35.04 17.71 11.48
CA TRP A 184 33.87 18.08 12.27
C TRP A 184 32.90 18.86 11.41
N CYS A 185 31.63 18.45 11.40
CA CYS A 185 30.53 19.19 10.81
C CYS A 185 29.85 20.01 11.91
N GLN A 186 29.48 21.26 11.61
CA GLN A 186 28.86 22.16 12.56
C GLN A 186 27.63 22.80 11.94
N ASP A 187 26.57 22.94 12.72
CA ASP A 187 25.37 23.69 12.33
C ASP A 187 24.75 24.41 13.54
N GLN A 188 23.98 25.48 13.29
CA GLN A 188 23.19 26.17 14.30
C GLN A 188 21.69 25.92 14.06
N HIS A 189 21.00 25.47 15.11
CA HIS A 189 19.56 25.28 15.08
C HIS A 189 18.86 26.22 16.05
N ARG A 190 17.77 26.83 15.58
CA ARG A 190 16.95 27.74 16.39
C ARG A 190 15.83 26.97 17.07
N ILE A 191 15.85 26.92 18.39
CA ILE A 191 14.84 26.28 19.24
C ILE A 191 13.92 27.35 19.78
N GLY A 192 12.62 27.19 19.57
CA GLY A 192 11.60 28.07 20.15
C GLY A 192 10.20 27.53 19.96
N LEU A 193 9.23 28.22 20.56
CA LEU A 193 7.84 27.79 20.55
C LEU A 193 7.17 28.17 19.22
N GLN A 194 7.02 27.20 18.32
CA GLN A 194 6.18 27.33 17.13
C GLN A 194 4.99 26.38 17.23
N PRO A 195 3.79 26.86 17.62
CA PRO A 195 2.61 26.02 17.76
C PRO A 195 2.20 25.41 16.41
N VAL A 196 2.03 24.09 16.37
CA VAL A 196 1.47 23.39 15.20
C VAL A 196 -0.04 23.32 15.34
N MET A 197 -0.75 23.91 14.39
CA MET A 197 -2.20 23.92 14.36
C MET A 197 -2.75 22.55 13.91
N GLY A 198 -3.51 21.90 14.79
CA GLY A 198 -4.26 20.69 14.45
C GLY A 198 -5.54 20.99 13.67
N ARG A 199 -6.04 19.99 12.94
CA ARG A 199 -7.39 20.05 12.33
C ARG A 199 -8.43 19.69 13.39
N VAL A 200 -9.53 20.44 13.44
CA VAL A 200 -10.67 20.18 14.31
C VAL A 200 -11.95 20.06 13.48
N TRP A 201 -12.93 19.32 13.98
CA TRP A 201 -14.27 19.30 13.43
C TRP A 201 -15.06 20.49 13.97
N VAL A 202 -15.72 21.23 13.08
CA VAL A 202 -16.62 22.34 13.40
C VAL A 202 -17.89 22.20 12.59
N GLU A 203 -18.98 22.80 13.08
CA GLU A 203 -20.23 22.84 12.32
C GLU A 203 -20.03 23.56 10.98
N LEU A 204 -20.81 23.14 9.98
CA LEU A 204 -20.70 23.71 8.64
C LEU A 204 -21.11 25.19 8.65
N GLY A 205 -20.18 26.07 8.31
CA GLY A 205 -20.37 27.52 8.35
C GLY A 205 -19.73 28.19 9.57
N GLU A 206 -19.27 27.42 10.55
CA GLU A 206 -18.55 27.94 11.71
C GLU A 206 -17.03 27.97 11.47
N THR A 207 -16.36 28.95 12.11
CA THR A 207 -14.90 29.09 12.05
C THR A 207 -14.29 28.70 13.40
N ALA A 208 -13.47 27.64 13.44
CA ALA A 208 -12.66 27.32 14.61
C ALA A 208 -11.56 28.36 14.81
N ILE A 209 -11.64 29.11 15.90
CA ILE A 209 -10.60 30.07 16.30
C ILE A 209 -9.73 29.42 17.39
N ALA A 210 -8.42 29.31 17.13
CA ALA A 210 -7.46 28.93 18.16
C ALA A 210 -6.72 30.16 18.69
N ARG A 211 -6.62 30.27 20.01
CA ARG A 211 -5.75 31.25 20.66
C ARG A 211 -4.32 30.73 20.60
N VAL A 212 -3.49 31.39 19.81
CA VAL A 212 -2.07 31.06 19.65
C VAL A 212 -1.21 32.08 20.38
N ASN A 213 -0.27 31.62 21.20
CA ASN A 213 0.72 32.47 21.85
C ASN A 213 2.05 32.41 21.07
N TRP A 214 2.18 33.24 20.04
CA TRP A 214 3.40 33.33 19.24
C TRP A 214 4.46 34.14 19.99
N LYS A 215 5.41 33.46 20.62
CA LYS A 215 6.61 34.11 21.17
C LYS A 215 7.78 33.93 20.21
N ARG A 216 8.39 35.02 19.76
CA ARG A 216 9.61 35.02 18.93
C ARG A 216 10.88 35.04 19.80
N GLU A 217 10.84 34.28 20.88
CA GLU A 217 11.97 34.07 21.79
C GLU A 217 12.65 32.77 21.37
N TRP A 218 13.95 32.85 21.12
CA TRP A 218 14.72 31.74 20.55
C TRP A 218 15.91 31.43 21.44
N LEU A 219 16.12 30.14 21.68
CA LEU A 219 17.40 29.59 22.09
C LEU A 219 18.09 29.03 20.86
N TRP A 220 19.42 29.04 20.88
CA TRP A 220 20.23 28.57 19.77
C TRP A 220 21.05 27.37 20.22
N LEU A 221 20.87 26.26 19.51
CA LEU A 221 21.67 25.07 19.64
C LEU A 221 22.81 25.16 18.64
N TYR A 222 24.03 25.22 19.15
CA TYR A 222 25.23 24.97 18.35
C TYR A 222 25.56 23.50 18.47
N ALA A 223 25.57 22.77 17.37
CA ALA A 223 25.89 21.34 17.36
C ALA A 223 27.10 21.07 16.47
N PHE A 224 27.98 20.21 16.95
CA PHE A 224 29.13 19.68 16.24
C PHE A 224 29.01 18.16 16.20
N VAL A 225 29.31 17.56 15.06
CA VAL A 225 29.29 16.11 14.86
C VAL A 225 30.56 15.70 14.12
N GLN A 226 31.25 14.70 14.63
CA GLN A 226 32.33 14.03 13.90
C GLN A 226 31.71 12.88 13.08
N PRO A 227 31.69 12.95 11.74
CA PRO A 227 30.98 11.95 10.92
C PRO A 227 31.55 10.54 11.03
N HIS A 228 32.83 10.41 11.37
CA HIS A 228 33.50 9.11 11.45
C HIS A 228 33.18 8.35 12.75
N SER A 229 33.26 9.01 13.90
CA SER A 229 33.02 8.40 15.21
C SER A 229 31.56 8.51 15.67
N GLY A 230 30.82 9.49 15.15
CA GLY A 230 29.50 9.87 15.65
C GLY A 230 29.56 10.70 16.93
N GLU A 231 30.75 11.13 17.38
CA GLU A 231 30.89 11.99 18.55
C GLU A 231 30.20 13.33 18.33
N THR A 232 29.52 13.82 19.37
CA THR A 232 28.73 15.05 19.29
C THR A 232 28.99 15.98 20.46
N TYR A 233 29.15 17.27 20.17
CA TYR A 233 29.26 18.33 21.15
C TYR A 233 28.20 19.38 20.87
N TRP A 234 27.60 19.94 21.92
CA TRP A 234 26.57 20.95 21.73
C TRP A 234 26.48 21.95 22.88
N TRP A 235 26.03 23.16 22.54
CA TRP A 235 25.81 24.27 23.47
C TRP A 235 24.44 24.88 23.20
N LEU A 236 23.74 25.23 24.29
CA LEU A 236 22.53 26.04 24.24
C LEU A 236 22.87 27.47 24.63
N LEU A 237 22.71 28.39 23.69
CA LEU A 237 23.09 29.79 23.84
C LEU A 237 21.90 30.71 23.56
N PRO A 238 21.84 31.90 24.19
CA PRO A 238 20.75 32.85 23.99
C PRO A 238 20.78 33.52 22.61
N TYR A 239 21.95 33.59 21.97
CA TYR A 239 22.14 34.30 20.69
C TYR A 239 23.08 33.54 19.77
N VAL A 240 22.98 33.86 18.46
CA VAL A 240 24.00 33.53 17.48
C VAL A 240 24.79 34.77 17.13
N ASN A 241 26.08 34.77 17.48
CA ASN A 241 27.04 35.79 17.06
C ASN A 241 28.46 35.23 17.04
N THR A 242 29.36 35.94 16.37
CA THR A 242 30.75 35.54 16.18
C THR A 242 31.52 35.43 17.50
N GLU A 243 31.21 36.28 18.49
CA GLU A 243 31.89 36.28 19.79
C GLU A 243 31.60 34.98 20.56
N LEU A 244 30.33 34.63 20.70
CA LEU A 244 29.89 33.39 21.33
C LEU A 244 30.39 32.17 20.57
N PHE A 245 30.39 32.21 19.24
CA PHE A 245 30.93 31.12 18.44
C PHE A 245 32.43 30.89 18.68
N ASN A 246 33.23 31.96 18.74
CA ASN A 246 34.65 31.84 19.07
C ASN A 246 34.88 31.30 20.49
N ARG A 247 34.00 31.62 21.44
CA ARG A 247 34.05 31.04 22.79
C ARG A 247 33.74 29.54 22.75
N VAL A 248 32.72 29.12 22.00
CA VAL A 248 32.38 27.70 21.80
C VAL A 248 33.53 26.94 21.15
N LEU A 249 34.18 27.53 20.13
CA LEU A 249 35.35 26.90 19.49
C LEU A 249 36.53 26.73 20.45
N LYS A 250 36.75 27.69 21.36
CA LYS A 250 37.79 27.59 22.40
C LYS A 250 37.46 26.57 23.48
N ASP A 251 36.18 26.40 23.81
CA ASP A 251 35.72 25.43 24.81
C ASP A 251 35.75 24.00 24.25
N LYS A 252 35.55 23.85 22.94
CA LYS A 252 35.66 22.57 22.22
C LYS A 252 37.11 22.11 22.02
N ALA A 253 38.05 23.04 21.83
CA ALA A 253 39.44 22.77 21.46
C ALA A 253 40.29 22.34 22.66
#